data_AF-R7BHW4-F1
#
_entry.id   AF-R7BHW4-F1
#
_cell.length_a   1.000
_cell.length_b   1.000
_cell.length_c   1.000
_cell.angle_alpha   90.00
_cell.angle_beta   90.00
_cell.angle_gamma   90.00
#
_symmetry.space_group_name_H-M   'P 1'
#
loop_
_entity.id
_entity.type
_entity.pdbx_description
1 polymer ?
#
loop_
_entity_poly.entity_id
_entity_poly.type
_entity_poly.pdbx_seq_one_letter_code
_entity_poly.pdbx_strand_id
1 'polypeptide(L)'
;MALSAMFILEVVIVFSFIITSLFMFIPKKNEVVHKIFFALSIMLGILVTFISATSLPANMKLQTVACWMCLVPAAIGIIISVAKSKPNAFAKICSMLTTILGILGYFFFG
;
A
#
# COMPACT_ATOMS: atom_id res chain seq x y z
N MET A 1 -12.68 -17.13 -13.89
CA MET A 1 -12.54 -15.89 -14.68
C MET A 1 -12.22 -14.65 -13.83
N ALA A 2 -12.64 -14.54 -12.56
CA ALA A 2 -12.29 -13.40 -11.71
C ALA A 2 -10.84 -13.39 -11.18
N LEU A 3 -10.26 -14.57 -10.90
CA LEU A 3 -8.90 -14.68 -10.33
C LEU A 3 -7.81 -14.11 -11.25
N SER A 4 -7.92 -14.34 -12.57
CA SER A 4 -6.98 -13.81 -13.56
C SER A 4 -7.04 -12.29 -13.70
N ALA A 5 -8.24 -11.70 -13.59
CA ALA A 5 -8.42 -10.25 -13.61
C ALA A 5 -7.87 -9.59 -12.35
N MET A 6 -8.06 -10.21 -11.17
CA MET A 6 -7.51 -9.74 -9.90
C MET A 6 -5.99 -9.81 -9.89
N PHE A 7 -5.40 -10.87 -10.44
CA PHE A 7 -3.94 -10.99 -10.59
C PHE A 7 -3.35 -9.91 -11.51
N ILE A 8 -3.96 -9.65 -12.67
CA ILE A 8 -3.52 -8.57 -13.57
C ILE A 8 -3.60 -7.22 -12.87
N LEU A 9 -4.68 -6.95 -12.15
CA LEU A 9 -4.86 -5.72 -11.40
C LEU A 9 -3.75 -5.55 -10.34
N GLU A 10 -3.40 -6.62 -9.64
CA GLU A 10 -2.34 -6.61 -8.66
C GLU A 10 -0.96 -6.31 -9.27
N VAL A 11 -0.63 -6.92 -10.41
CA VAL A 11 0.61 -6.63 -11.15
C VAL A 11 0.67 -5.15 -11.56
N VAL A 12 -0.45 -4.57 -12.00
CA VAL A 12 -0.54 -3.14 -12.33
C VAL A 12 -0.34 -2.26 -11.09
N ILE A 13 -0.88 -2.65 -9.94
CA ILE A 13 -0.69 -1.93 -8.67
C ILE A 13 0.77 -2.00 -8.22
N VAL A 14 1.42 -3.17 -8.32
CA VAL A 14 2.84 -3.36 -8.00
C VAL A 14 3.71 -2.47 -8.88
N PHE A 15 3.46 -2.46 -10.19
CA PHE A 15 4.19 -1.62 -11.14
C PHE A 15 4.01 -0.12 -10.82
N SER A 16 2.77 0.29 -10.58
CA SER A 16 2.43 1.68 -10.19
C SER A 16 3.11 2.07 -8.87
N PHE A 17 3.18 1.15 -7.92
CA PHE A 17 3.83 1.36 -6.63
C PHE A 17 5.35 1.51 -6.75
N ILE A 18 6.01 0.74 -7.62
CA ILE A 18 7.46 0.88 -7.88
C ILE A 18 7.75 2.29 -8.41
N ILE A 19 6.99 2.74 -9.41
CA ILE A 19 7.12 4.09 -9.98
C ILE A 19 6.86 5.16 -8.91
N THR A 20 5.77 5.02 -8.17
CA THR A 20 5.38 5.95 -7.09
C THR A 20 6.46 6.05 -6.02
N SER A 21 7.04 4.91 -5.62
CA SER A 21 8.12 4.86 -4.63
C SER A 21 9.38 5.54 -5.16
N LEU A 22 9.77 5.30 -6.41
CA LEU A 22 10.91 5.99 -7.02
C LEU A 22 10.74 7.51 -6.97
N PHE A 23 9.60 8.03 -7.40
CA PHE A 23 9.33 9.48 -7.37
C PHE A 23 9.18 10.05 -5.97
N MET A 24 8.78 9.24 -5.00
CA MET A 24 8.71 9.63 -3.60
C MET A 24 10.09 9.88 -2.97
N PHE A 25 11.14 9.18 -3.44
CA PHE A 25 12.52 9.30 -2.93
C PHE A 25 13.44 10.13 -3.82
N ILE A 26 13.17 10.24 -5.13
CA ILE A 26 13.97 11.07 -6.04
C ILE A 26 13.79 12.55 -5.61
N PRO A 27 14.87 13.22 -5.19
CA PRO A 27 14.80 14.51 -4.52
C PRO A 27 14.46 15.61 -5.53
N LYS A 28 13.17 15.90 -5.69
CA LYS A 28 12.75 17.18 -6.28
C LYS A 28 12.62 18.16 -5.12
N LYS A 29 13.20 19.36 -5.22
CA LYS A 29 13.05 20.44 -4.22
C LYS A 29 11.58 20.84 -3.93
N ASN A 30 10.61 20.22 -4.58
CA ASN A 30 9.19 20.51 -4.47
C ASN A 30 8.51 19.59 -3.44
N GLU A 31 8.15 20.17 -2.29
CA GLU A 31 7.50 19.46 -1.19
C GLU A 31 6.09 18.95 -1.53
N VAL A 32 5.37 19.65 -2.43
CA VAL A 32 4.01 19.27 -2.86
C VAL A 32 4.06 17.93 -3.57
N VAL A 33 5.06 17.73 -4.43
CA VAL A 33 5.27 16.49 -5.18
C VAL A 33 5.47 15.31 -4.21
N HIS A 34 6.27 15.48 -3.17
CA HIS A 34 6.47 14.42 -2.16
C HIS A 34 5.20 14.09 -1.37
N LYS A 35 4.33 15.07 -1.09
CA LYS A 35 3.03 14.83 -0.44
C LYS A 35 2.09 14.07 -1.36
N ILE A 36 2.03 14.42 -2.65
CA ILE A 36 1.20 13.74 -3.65
C ILE A 36 1.65 12.29 -3.81
N PHE A 37 2.94 12.03 -4.02
CA PHE A 37 3.44 10.66 -4.17
C PHE A 37 3.31 9.84 -2.87
N PHE A 38 3.39 10.47 -1.70
CA PHE A 38 3.09 9.82 -0.43
C PHE A 38 1.61 9.41 -0.33
N ALA A 39 0.68 10.32 -0.64
CA ALA A 39 -0.75 9.99 -0.68
C ALA A 39 -1.07 8.91 -1.72
N LEU A 40 -0.45 8.96 -2.90
CA LEU A 40 -0.62 7.96 -3.94
C LEU A 40 -0.11 6.59 -3.49
N SER A 41 1.03 6.53 -2.81
CA SER A 41 1.59 5.30 -2.23
C SER A 41 0.62 4.66 -1.23
N ILE A 42 0.00 5.47 -0.37
CA ILE A 42 -1.02 5.01 0.59
C ILE A 42 -2.25 4.47 -0.14
N MET A 43 -2.76 5.19 -1.13
CA MET A 43 -3.96 4.77 -1.87
C MET A 43 -3.72 3.43 -2.59
N LEU A 44 -2.54 3.24 -3.18
CA LEU A 44 -2.15 1.97 -3.79
C LEU A 44 -2.05 0.85 -2.75
N GLY A 45 -1.48 1.13 -1.56
CA GLY A 45 -1.42 0.15 -0.46
C GLY A 45 -2.80 -0.26 0.05
N ILE A 46 -3.73 0.69 0.16
CA ILE A 46 -5.13 0.42 0.54
C ILE A 46 -5.80 -0.44 -0.53
N LEU A 47 -5.64 -0.09 -1.80
CA LEU A 47 -6.26 -0.83 -2.90
C LEU A 47 -5.76 -2.28 -2.96
N VAL A 48 -4.44 -2.50 -2.84
CA VAL A 48 -3.87 -3.85 -2.82
C VAL A 48 -4.42 -4.63 -1.62
N THR A 49 -4.44 -4.03 -0.43
CA THR A 49 -4.95 -4.70 0.78
C THR A 49 -6.43 -5.03 0.68
N PHE A 50 -7.23 -4.16 0.06
CA PHE A 50 -8.64 -4.39 -0.19
C PHE A 50 -8.85 -5.58 -1.13
N ILE A 51 -8.09 -5.65 -2.22
CA ILE A 51 -8.14 -6.77 -3.16
C ILE A 51 -7.72 -8.07 -2.46
N SER A 52 -6.60 -8.04 -1.74
CA SER A 52 -6.11 -9.20 -0.97
C SER A 52 -7.12 -9.68 0.05
N ALA A 53 -7.82 -8.79 0.77
CA ALA A 53 -8.80 -9.18 1.77
C ALA A 53 -10.12 -9.70 1.18
N THR A 54 -10.51 -9.20 0.00
CA THR A 54 -11.79 -9.56 -0.67
C THR A 54 -11.67 -10.73 -1.63
N SER A 55 -10.45 -11.13 -2.01
CA SER A 55 -10.20 -12.33 -2.81
C SER A 55 -10.26 -13.63 -1.99
N LEU A 56 -10.11 -13.57 -0.66
CA LEU A 56 -10.16 -14.76 0.20
C LEU A 56 -11.56 -15.38 0.28
N PRO A 57 -11.66 -16.72 0.36
CA PRO A 57 -12.93 -17.41 0.60
C PRO A 57 -13.47 -17.15 2.01
N ALA A 58 -14.79 -17.12 2.17
CA ALA A 58 -15.47 -16.66 3.40
C ALA A 58 -15.22 -17.52 4.66
N ASN A 59 -14.65 -18.72 4.50
CA ASN A 59 -14.23 -19.60 5.58
C ASN A 59 -12.89 -19.16 6.23
N MET A 60 -12.13 -18.27 5.58
CA MET A 60 -10.78 -17.83 5.99
C MET A 60 -10.77 -16.53 6.81
N LYS A 61 -11.68 -16.43 7.81
CA LYS A 61 -11.89 -15.19 8.59
C LYS A 61 -10.62 -14.63 9.25
N LEU A 62 -9.74 -15.49 9.78
CA LEU A 62 -8.50 -15.08 10.43
C LEU A 62 -7.52 -14.40 9.45
N GLN A 63 -7.44 -14.93 8.22
CA GLN A 63 -6.54 -14.41 7.18
C GLN A 63 -7.10 -13.12 6.58
N THR A 64 -8.42 -13.02 6.42
CA THR A 64 -9.08 -11.75 6.06
C THR A 64 -8.75 -10.64 7.07
N VAL A 65 -8.86 -10.92 8.37
CA VAL A 65 -8.48 -9.96 9.41
C VAL A 65 -6.99 -9.62 9.35
N ALA A 66 -6.12 -10.60 9.12
CA ALA A 66 -4.68 -10.36 8.97
C ALA A 66 -4.35 -9.45 7.77
N CYS A 67 -5.04 -9.62 6.63
CA CYS A 67 -4.90 -8.71 5.49
C CYS A 67 -5.28 -7.27 5.86
N TRP A 68 -6.39 -7.06 6.58
CA TRP A 68 -6.76 -5.71 7.04
C TRP A 68 -5.75 -5.08 7.99
N MET A 69 -5.09 -5.89 8.82
CA MET A 69 -4.02 -5.43 9.71
C MET A 69 -2.79 -4.92 8.94
N CYS A 70 -2.61 -5.28 7.67
CA CYS A 70 -1.55 -4.74 6.83
C CYS A 70 -1.67 -3.22 6.61
N LEU A 71 -2.84 -2.60 6.88
CA LEU A 71 -3.02 -1.14 6.80
C LEU A 71 -2.47 -0.36 8.01
N VAL A 72 -2.16 -1.03 9.11
CA VAL A 72 -1.69 -0.39 10.35
C VAL A 72 -0.42 0.45 10.13
N PRO A 73 0.61 -0.02 9.39
CA PRO A 73 1.78 0.81 9.10
C PRO A 73 1.42 2.07 8.30
N ALA A 74 0.50 2.01 7.34
CA ALA A 74 0.07 3.18 6.58
C ALA A 74 -0.62 4.19 7.50
N ALA A 75 -1.47 3.74 8.42
CA ALA A 75 -2.10 4.62 9.41
C ALA A 75 -1.05 5.35 10.26
N ILE A 76 -0.04 4.64 10.75
CA ILE A 76 1.08 5.23 11.50
C ILE A 76 1.84 6.25 10.63
N GLY A 77 2.12 5.90 9.37
CA GLY A 77 2.78 6.79 8.42
C GLY A 77 1.99 8.09 8.18
N ILE A 78 0.67 7.99 8.04
CA ILE A 78 -0.23 9.15 7.89
C ILE A 78 -0.16 10.03 9.12
N ILE A 79 -0.35 9.48 10.32
CA ILE A 79 -0.33 10.24 11.59
C ILE A 79 0.99 11.02 11.72
N ILE A 80 2.13 10.37 11.45
CA ILE A 80 3.45 11.03 11.51
C ILE A 80 3.58 12.14 10.45
N SER A 81 3.08 11.90 9.23
CA SER A 81 3.13 12.89 8.16
C SER A 81 2.28 14.13 8.45
N VAL A 82 1.13 13.94 9.11
CA VAL A 82 0.23 15.02 9.54
C VAL A 82 0.85 15.78 10.70
N ALA A 83 1.38 15.08 11.71
CA ALA A 83 2.02 15.70 12.88
C ALA A 83 3.24 16.56 12.51
N LYS A 84 3.97 16.20 11.46
CA LYS A 84 5.17 16.94 11.01
C LYS A 84 4.92 17.83 9.78
N SER A 85 3.67 17.92 9.31
CA SER A 85 3.27 18.65 8.08
C SER A 85 4.00 18.23 6.79
N LYS A 86 4.85 17.19 6.85
CA LYS A 86 5.68 16.69 5.75
C LYS A 86 5.93 15.19 5.94
N PRO A 87 5.86 14.39 4.86
CA PRO A 87 6.18 12.97 4.94
C PRO A 87 7.69 12.76 5.15
N ASN A 88 8.06 12.40 6.37
CA ASN A 88 9.42 12.00 6.73
C ASN A 88 9.79 10.64 6.12
N ALA A 89 11.08 10.34 6.01
CA ALA A 89 11.58 9.07 5.50
C ALA A 89 10.95 7.85 6.20
N PHE A 90 10.72 7.94 7.52
CA PHE A 90 10.02 6.89 8.26
C PHE A 90 8.57 6.70 7.81
N ALA A 91 7.80 7.78 7.66
CA ALA A 91 6.41 7.71 7.17
C ALA A 91 6.35 7.07 5.77
N LYS A 92 7.30 7.43 4.90
CA LYS A 92 7.46 6.86 3.55
C LYS A 92 7.74 5.35 3.60
N ILE A 93 8.62 4.90 4.49
CA ILE A 93 8.89 3.47 4.67
C ILE A 93 7.64 2.75 5.18
N CYS A 94 6.90 3.34 6.12
CA CYS A 94 5.65 2.76 6.63
C CYS A 94 4.59 2.59 5.54
N SER A 95 4.45 3.55 4.61
CA SER A 95 3.52 3.40 3.49
C SER A 95 3.99 2.31 2.51
N MET A 96 5.30 2.18 2.29
CA MET A 96 5.85 1.09 1.47
C MET A 96 5.61 -0.29 2.11
N LEU A 97 5.81 -0.39 3.43
CA LEU A 97 5.63 -1.63 4.17
C LEU A 97 4.18 -2.15 4.07
N THR A 98 3.21 -1.23 4.07
CA THR A 98 1.79 -1.57 3.87
C THR A 98 1.55 -2.21 2.51
N THR A 99 2.08 -1.63 1.43
CA THR A 99 1.90 -2.19 0.10
C THR A 99 2.60 -3.53 -0.05
N ILE A 100 3.81 -3.67 0.47
CA ILE A 100 4.55 -4.96 0.47
C ILE A 100 3.77 -6.02 1.23
N LEU A 101 3.27 -5.71 2.42
CA LEU A 101 2.46 -6.63 3.22
C LEU A 101 1.15 -6.99 2.53
N GLY A 102 0.49 -6.03 1.87
CA GLY A 102 -0.74 -6.30 1.12
C GLY A 102 -0.51 -7.24 -0.07
N ILE A 103 0.60 -7.06 -0.80
CA ILE A 103 1.01 -7.97 -1.90
C ILE A 103 1.31 -9.37 -1.36
N LEU A 104 2.11 -9.46 -0.29
CA LEU A 104 2.41 -10.75 0.34
C LEU A 104 1.12 -11.42 0.84
N GLY A 105 0.18 -10.64 1.38
CA GLY A 105 -1.13 -11.13 1.80
C GLY A 105 -1.91 -11.79 0.65
N TYR A 106 -1.84 -11.25 -0.57
CA TYR A 106 -2.46 -11.88 -1.73
C TYR A 106 -1.75 -13.19 -2.10
N PHE A 107 -0.41 -13.19 -2.22
CA PHE A 107 0.34 -14.37 -2.65
C PHE A 107 0.32 -15.54 -1.64
N PHE A 108 0.23 -15.25 -0.35
CA PHE A 108 0.24 -16.28 0.70
C PHE A 108 -1.16 -16.78 1.08
N PHE A 109 -2.21 -15.99 0.85
CA PHE A 109 -3.57 -16.34 1.30
C PHE A 109 -4.64 -16.42 0.20
N GLY A 110 -4.37 -15.90 -1.02
CA GLY A 110 -5.23 -16.04 -2.21
C GLY A 110 -4.83 -17.23 -3.07
#